data_AF-A0A2S4LDF1-F1
#
_entry.id   AF-A0A2S4LDF1-F1
#
_cell.length_a   1.000
_cell.length_b   1.000
_cell.length_c   1.000
_cell.angle_alpha   90.00
_cell.angle_beta   90.00
_cell.angle_gamma   90.00
#
_symmetry.space_group_name_H-M   'P 1'
#
loop_
_entity.id
_entity.type
_entity.pdbx_description
1 polymer ?
#
loop_
_entity_poly.entity_id
_entity_poly.type
_entity_poly.pdbx_seq_one_letter_code
_entity_poly.pdbx_strand_id
1 'polypeptide(L)'
;MEGKLANTFASVFASGNQDVDGLLSGVRWANPQITFSFPTDPAQYQYSGEKNNNFEAFSAWQQEAVRSTLSHIASVANVSFTEVAGGAGNLRFAMSDTPSTAWAYYPGNTPQAGDSWYGNTNGWYDHPVVGNYAFYSIVHEIGHALGLKHGHETDSFGAMTYDHDSSEYSLMTYNSYVGSDGMYAYNEANGFPQSLMMYDIAAPQYMYGANYSVNAGDNVYQWSPDTGQLSIDGNGFYVPSQNRLFMTVWDGGGHDTYDFSNYGTDLSIDLSPRGMDGDLRWSVGPARCRPLRGRQYCQCAPL
;
A
#
# COMPACT_ATOMS: atom_id res chain seq x y z
N MET A 1 26.38 15.47 -10.84
CA MET A 1 25.18 14.74 -10.40
C MET A 1 25.02 14.99 -8.92
N GLU A 2 23.88 15.52 -8.49
CA GLU A 2 23.57 15.62 -7.07
C GLU A 2 23.34 14.22 -6.53
N GLY A 3 24.01 13.89 -5.42
CA GLY A 3 23.84 12.60 -4.75
C GLY A 3 22.53 12.54 -3.98
N LYS A 4 22.18 11.33 -3.53
CA LYS A 4 21.00 11.07 -2.69
C LYS A 4 21.02 11.97 -1.44
N LEU A 5 19.91 12.65 -1.16
CA LEU A 5 19.75 13.45 0.05
C LEU A 5 19.84 12.56 1.28
N ALA A 6 20.47 13.07 2.33
CA ALA A 6 20.66 12.33 3.56
C ALA A 6 19.34 12.20 4.34
N ASN A 7 18.93 10.97 4.61
CA ASN A 7 17.97 10.61 5.64
C ASN A 7 18.52 9.35 6.30
N THR A 8 18.63 9.32 7.62
CA THR A 8 19.08 8.12 8.33
C THR A 8 17.89 7.23 8.63
N PHE A 9 18.15 5.99 9.07
CA PHE A 9 17.09 5.15 9.64
C PHE A 9 17.05 5.26 11.17
N ALA A 10 15.92 4.86 11.76
CA ALA A 10 15.72 4.70 13.19
C ALA A 10 15.17 3.29 13.46
N SER A 11 15.49 2.74 14.63
CA SER A 11 14.94 1.46 15.07
C SER A 11 13.45 1.57 15.40
N VAL A 12 12.70 0.52 15.07
CA VAL A 12 11.32 0.31 15.45
C VAL A 12 11.26 -0.92 16.36
N PHE A 13 10.50 -0.83 17.45
CA PHE A 13 10.30 -1.94 18.38
C PHE A 13 8.94 -2.61 18.14
N ALA A 14 8.70 -3.75 18.77
CA ALA A 14 7.38 -4.37 18.74
C ALA A 14 6.32 -3.44 19.34
N SER A 15 5.18 -3.35 18.66
CA SER A 15 3.97 -2.63 19.07
C SER A 15 3.21 -3.35 20.17
N GLY A 16 3.36 -4.68 20.28
CA GLY A 16 2.57 -5.52 21.18
C GLY A 16 1.31 -6.09 20.51
N ASN A 17 1.05 -5.74 19.25
CA ASN A 17 0.05 -6.43 18.43
C ASN A 17 0.74 -7.22 17.32
N GLN A 18 0.47 -8.52 17.28
CA GLN A 18 1.17 -9.45 16.38
C GLN A 18 0.97 -9.15 14.89
N ASP A 19 -0.17 -8.61 14.47
CA ASP A 19 -0.43 -8.34 13.05
C ASP A 19 0.29 -7.07 12.56
N VAL A 20 0.48 -6.08 13.45
CA VAL A 20 1.38 -4.96 13.14
C VAL A 20 2.82 -5.41 13.22
N ASP A 21 3.20 -6.13 14.28
CA ASP A 21 4.57 -6.61 14.50
C ASP A 21 5.04 -7.51 13.36
N GLY A 22 4.14 -8.35 12.83
CA GLY A 22 4.37 -9.19 11.67
C GLY A 22 4.76 -8.42 10.40
N LEU A 23 4.47 -7.12 10.33
CA LEU A 23 4.84 -6.25 9.22
C LEU A 23 6.06 -5.38 9.51
N LEU A 24 6.60 -5.33 10.74
CA LEU A 24 7.72 -4.45 11.05
C LEU A 24 9.06 -5.10 10.69
N SER A 25 9.85 -4.45 9.81
CA SER A 25 11.23 -4.88 9.55
C SER A 25 12.19 -4.59 10.72
N GLY A 26 11.77 -3.73 11.66
CA GLY A 26 12.61 -3.22 12.76
C GLY A 26 13.31 -1.89 12.45
N VAL A 27 13.12 -1.33 11.26
CA VAL A 27 13.66 -0.03 10.88
C VAL A 27 12.62 0.84 10.17
N ARG A 28 12.77 2.15 10.30
CA ARG A 28 12.01 3.19 9.57
C ARG A 28 12.92 4.34 9.17
N TRP A 29 12.48 5.25 8.31
CA TRP A 29 13.18 6.52 8.14
C TRP A 29 13.13 7.34 9.42
N ALA A 30 14.26 7.89 9.86
CA ALA A 30 14.34 8.67 11.08
C ALA A 30 13.59 9.99 10.94
N ASN A 31 13.79 10.67 9.81
CA ASN A 31 13.07 11.87 9.43
C ASN A 31 11.83 11.50 8.58
N PRO A 32 10.59 11.81 9.03
CA PRO A 32 9.36 11.56 8.28
C PRO A 32 9.11 12.55 7.13
N GLN A 33 9.96 13.55 6.92
CA GLN A 33 10.03 14.32 5.69
C GLN A 33 10.91 13.57 4.67
N ILE A 34 10.27 12.69 3.91
CA ILE A 34 10.93 11.79 2.96
C ILE A 34 10.89 12.42 1.58
N THR A 35 12.00 12.41 0.86
CA THR A 35 12.04 12.84 -0.54
C THR A 35 11.95 11.64 -1.47
N PHE A 36 11.38 11.82 -2.65
CA PHE A 36 11.36 10.79 -3.68
C PHE A 36 11.73 11.36 -5.05
N SER A 37 12.15 10.50 -5.97
CA SER A 37 12.53 10.92 -7.31
C SER A 37 12.46 9.78 -8.31
N PHE A 38 12.42 10.14 -9.60
CA PHE A 38 12.44 9.20 -10.72
C PHE A 38 13.74 9.37 -11.50
N PRO A 39 14.75 8.50 -11.29
CA PRO A 39 15.96 8.50 -12.10
C PRO A 39 15.64 8.33 -13.59
N THR A 40 16.34 9.10 -14.42
CA THR A 40 16.26 9.04 -15.89
C THR A 40 17.56 8.55 -16.53
N ASP A 41 18.63 8.44 -15.75
CA ASP A 41 19.94 7.96 -16.19
C ASP A 41 20.54 7.02 -15.11
N PRO A 42 21.04 5.82 -15.47
CA PRO A 42 21.67 4.91 -14.51
C PRO A 42 22.85 5.54 -13.76
N ALA A 43 23.52 6.55 -14.32
CA ALA A 43 24.60 7.28 -13.66
C ALA A 43 24.16 7.99 -12.37
N GLN A 44 22.84 8.23 -12.19
CA GLN A 44 22.28 8.82 -10.97
C GLN A 44 22.34 7.89 -9.75
N TYR A 45 22.56 6.58 -9.95
CA TYR A 45 22.79 5.63 -8.87
C TYR A 45 24.29 5.46 -8.60
N GLN A 46 24.69 5.63 -7.34
CA GLN A 46 26.08 5.57 -6.88
C GLN A 46 26.49 4.17 -6.38
N TYR A 47 25.97 3.12 -7.03
CA TYR A 47 26.32 1.72 -6.81
C TYR A 47 26.20 0.92 -8.12
N SER A 48 26.48 -0.38 -8.11
CA SER A 48 26.32 -1.29 -9.25
C SER A 48 25.23 -2.32 -8.98
N GLY A 49 24.64 -2.89 -10.02
CA GLY A 49 23.59 -3.91 -9.88
C GLY A 49 22.54 -3.73 -10.96
N GLU A 50 21.31 -3.49 -10.53
CA GLU A 50 20.10 -3.27 -11.31
C GLU A 50 20.29 -2.24 -12.43
N LYS A 51 20.86 -1.08 -12.09
CA LYS A 51 21.11 0.00 -13.04
C LYS A 51 21.95 -0.39 -14.27
N ASN A 52 22.72 -1.48 -14.19
CA ASN A 52 23.64 -1.91 -15.24
C ASN A 52 23.01 -2.94 -16.19
N ASN A 53 21.77 -3.37 -15.92
CA ASN A 53 21.09 -4.42 -16.67
C ASN A 53 19.80 -3.87 -17.28
N ASN A 54 19.90 -3.32 -18.49
CA ASN A 54 18.78 -2.73 -19.23
C ASN A 54 17.93 -1.75 -18.40
N PHE A 55 18.60 -0.75 -17.82
CA PHE A 55 17.93 0.32 -17.08
C PHE A 55 16.85 0.99 -17.93
N GLU A 56 15.68 1.20 -17.33
CA GLU A 56 14.61 1.98 -17.91
C GLU A 56 14.01 2.95 -16.88
N ALA A 57 13.82 4.19 -17.31
CA ALA A 57 13.20 5.23 -16.50
C ALA A 57 11.69 4.97 -16.38
N PHE A 58 11.11 5.31 -15.23
CA PHE A 58 9.67 5.20 -15.03
C PHE A 58 8.87 6.05 -16.04
N SER A 59 7.89 5.43 -16.68
CA SER A 59 6.91 6.08 -17.55
C SER A 59 5.98 7.00 -16.75
N ALA A 60 5.28 7.91 -17.42
CA ALA A 60 4.34 8.82 -16.75
C ALA A 60 3.25 8.08 -15.95
N TRP A 61 2.77 6.93 -16.43
CA TRP A 61 1.79 6.10 -15.73
C TRP A 61 2.35 5.50 -14.44
N GLN A 62 3.59 5.03 -14.46
CA GLN A 62 4.27 4.48 -13.28
C GLN A 62 4.59 5.57 -12.26
N GLN A 63 5.02 6.74 -12.72
CA GLN A 63 5.26 7.90 -11.84
C GLN A 63 3.96 8.33 -11.13
N GLU A 64 2.83 8.36 -11.84
CA GLU A 64 1.54 8.70 -11.25
C GLU A 64 1.09 7.66 -10.21
N ALA A 65 1.27 6.37 -10.50
CA ALA A 65 1.02 5.32 -9.51
C ALA A 65 1.82 5.54 -8.22
N VAL A 66 3.13 5.85 -8.33
CA VAL A 66 3.96 6.18 -7.17
C VAL A 66 3.47 7.42 -6.43
N ARG A 67 3.19 8.53 -7.13
CA ARG A 67 2.69 9.77 -6.51
C ARG A 67 1.38 9.54 -5.77
N SER A 68 0.45 8.82 -6.38
CA SER A 68 -0.85 8.49 -5.77
C SER A 68 -0.69 7.64 -4.51
N THR A 69 0.20 6.63 -4.53
CA THR A 69 0.47 5.78 -3.37
C THR A 69 1.13 6.55 -2.23
N LEU A 70 2.15 7.36 -2.52
CA LEU A 70 2.82 8.18 -1.51
C LEU A 70 1.85 9.20 -0.89
N SER A 71 0.97 9.80 -1.70
CA SER A 71 -0.10 10.67 -1.21
C SER A 71 -1.08 9.93 -0.29
N HIS A 72 -1.44 8.69 -0.61
CA HIS A 72 -2.32 7.88 0.25
C HIS A 72 -1.64 7.52 1.57
N ILE A 73 -0.36 7.14 1.55
CA ILE A 73 0.37 6.84 2.79
C ILE A 73 0.47 8.10 3.69
N ALA A 74 0.74 9.27 3.11
CA ALA A 74 0.75 10.54 3.84
C ALA A 74 -0.65 10.95 4.36
N SER A 75 -1.73 10.45 3.77
CA SER A 75 -3.08 10.73 4.25
C SER A 75 -3.45 9.93 5.50
N VAL A 76 -2.79 8.78 5.72
CA VAL A 76 -3.10 7.89 6.86
C VAL A 76 -2.08 7.98 8.00
N ALA A 77 -0.86 8.43 7.73
CA ALA A 77 0.23 8.54 8.71
C ALA A 77 0.95 9.89 8.63
N ASN A 78 1.60 10.34 9.71
CA ASN A 78 2.31 11.62 9.81
C ASN A 78 3.68 11.57 9.12
N VAL A 79 3.67 11.25 7.84
CA VAL A 79 4.81 11.23 6.92
C VAL A 79 4.51 12.16 5.75
N SER A 80 5.54 12.76 5.17
CA SER A 80 5.40 13.67 4.04
C SER A 80 6.38 13.30 2.94
N PHE A 81 5.93 13.45 1.69
CA PHE A 81 6.71 13.09 0.51
C PHE A 81 6.92 14.32 -0.37
N THR A 82 8.16 14.59 -0.73
CA THR A 82 8.50 15.69 -1.66
C THR A 82 9.26 15.14 -2.85
N GLU A 83 8.73 15.37 -4.05
CA GLU A 83 9.45 15.03 -5.28
C GLU A 83 10.65 15.95 -5.47
N VAL A 84 11.81 15.36 -5.74
CA VAL A 84 13.08 16.08 -5.99
C VAL A 84 13.69 15.60 -7.30
N ALA A 85 14.78 16.24 -7.73
CA ALA A 85 15.49 15.86 -8.95
C ALA A 85 15.89 14.37 -8.95
N GLY A 86 15.89 13.75 -10.13
CA GLY A 86 15.91 12.29 -10.33
C GLY A 86 16.90 11.46 -9.50
N GLY A 87 18.06 11.99 -9.11
CA GLY A 87 19.06 11.25 -8.33
C GLY A 87 19.03 11.50 -6.82
N ALA A 88 18.26 12.48 -6.36
CA ALA A 88 18.38 13.06 -5.04
C ALA A 88 17.39 12.49 -4.00
N GLY A 89 16.34 11.77 -4.42
CA GLY A 89 15.30 11.30 -3.50
C GLY A 89 15.77 10.21 -2.54
N ASN A 90 15.27 10.22 -1.31
CA ASN A 90 15.42 9.10 -0.36
C ASN A 90 14.79 7.82 -0.92
N LEU A 91 13.65 7.95 -1.60
CA LEU A 91 13.03 6.89 -2.39
C LEU A 91 13.32 7.11 -3.87
N ARG A 92 13.70 6.05 -4.60
CA ARG A 92 13.96 6.13 -6.05
C ARG A 92 13.35 4.95 -6.76
N PHE A 93 12.69 5.21 -7.88
CA PHE A 93 11.89 4.21 -8.60
C PHE A 93 12.35 4.12 -10.05
N ALA A 94 12.75 2.92 -10.48
CA ALA A 94 13.15 2.66 -11.86
C ALA A 94 12.93 1.19 -12.25
N MET A 95 13.02 0.93 -13.55
CA MET A 95 12.92 -0.40 -14.14
C MET A 95 14.32 -0.95 -14.47
N SER A 96 14.48 -2.28 -14.45
CA SER A 96 15.64 -2.97 -15.02
C SER A 96 15.30 -4.43 -15.37
N ASP A 97 16.17 -5.12 -16.11
CA ASP A 97 16.01 -6.56 -16.42
C ASP A 97 16.52 -7.48 -15.28
N THR A 98 16.98 -6.92 -14.15
CA THR A 98 17.51 -7.71 -13.02
C THR A 98 16.40 -8.37 -12.20
N PRO A 99 15.36 -7.66 -11.72
CA PRO A 99 14.22 -8.30 -11.09
C PRO A 99 13.35 -9.03 -12.11
N SER A 100 12.95 -10.28 -11.80
CA SER A 100 11.90 -10.97 -12.55
C SER A 100 10.52 -10.37 -12.30
N THR A 101 10.31 -9.79 -11.11
CA THR A 101 9.11 -9.04 -10.72
C THR A 101 9.50 -7.65 -10.21
N ALA A 102 9.78 -7.49 -8.93
CA ALA A 102 10.23 -6.25 -8.31
C ALA A 102 10.90 -6.56 -6.96
N TRP A 103 11.59 -5.56 -6.41
CA TRP A 103 12.00 -5.51 -5.00
C TRP A 103 12.30 -4.07 -4.58
N ALA A 104 12.39 -3.86 -3.28
CA ALA A 104 12.86 -2.61 -2.70
C ALA A 104 13.84 -2.83 -1.56
N TYR A 105 14.65 -1.81 -1.33
CA TYR A 105 15.57 -1.76 -0.22
C TYR A 105 14.94 -1.02 0.96
N TYR A 106 15.03 -1.61 2.15
CA TYR A 106 14.62 -0.99 3.41
C TYR A 106 15.29 0.37 3.67
N PRO A 107 14.72 1.19 4.57
CA PRO A 107 15.40 2.35 5.15
C PRO A 107 16.79 1.97 5.69
N GLY A 108 17.79 2.82 5.45
CA GLY A 108 19.17 2.49 5.76
C GLY A 108 20.15 3.60 5.40
N ASN A 109 21.45 3.33 5.61
CA ASN A 109 22.53 4.27 5.30
C ASN A 109 23.33 3.88 4.04
N THR A 110 22.87 2.88 3.28
CA THR A 110 23.53 2.45 2.04
C THR A 110 23.05 3.31 0.87
N PRO A 111 23.85 3.42 -0.22
CA PRO A 111 23.42 4.13 -1.42
C PRO A 111 22.10 3.62 -2.03
N GLN A 112 21.77 2.34 -1.83
CA GLN A 112 20.57 1.67 -2.33
C GLN A 112 19.34 1.86 -1.44
N ALA A 113 19.51 2.16 -0.15
CA ALA A 113 18.42 2.15 0.84
C ALA A 113 17.23 3.01 0.40
N GLY A 114 16.02 2.46 0.30
CA GLY A 114 14.83 3.15 -0.22
C GLY A 114 14.64 3.11 -1.74
N ASP A 115 15.56 2.53 -2.50
CA ASP A 115 15.35 2.32 -3.93
C ASP A 115 14.43 1.12 -4.16
N SER A 116 13.54 1.23 -5.15
CA SER A 116 12.69 0.16 -5.64
C SER A 116 12.94 -0.08 -7.12
N TRP A 117 13.11 -1.34 -7.49
CA TRP A 117 13.40 -1.80 -8.85
C TRP A 117 12.31 -2.74 -9.34
N TYR A 118 11.91 -2.56 -10.60
CA TYR A 118 10.80 -3.27 -11.21
C TYR A 118 11.25 -3.91 -12.53
N GLY A 119 10.70 -5.07 -12.85
CA GLY A 119 11.16 -5.93 -13.94
C GLY A 119 10.72 -5.42 -15.30
N ASN A 120 11.69 -5.12 -16.16
CA ASN A 120 11.43 -4.55 -17.48
C ASN A 120 11.17 -5.60 -18.58
N THR A 121 11.61 -6.85 -18.35
CA THR A 121 11.68 -7.89 -19.40
C THR A 121 10.34 -8.27 -20.05
N ASN A 122 9.23 -8.22 -19.29
CA ASN A 122 7.95 -8.82 -19.70
C ASN A 122 6.81 -7.80 -19.88
N GLY A 123 7.07 -6.50 -19.70
CA GLY A 123 6.07 -5.43 -19.81
C GLY A 123 4.97 -5.46 -18.71
N TRP A 124 5.18 -6.22 -17.62
CA TRP A 124 4.17 -6.36 -16.56
C TRP A 124 3.82 -5.04 -15.88
N TYR A 125 4.76 -4.10 -15.85
CA TYR A 125 4.63 -2.83 -15.15
C TYR A 125 4.32 -1.65 -16.07
N ASP A 126 4.11 -1.86 -17.37
CA ASP A 126 3.97 -0.76 -18.35
C ASP A 126 2.71 0.09 -18.10
N HIS A 127 1.67 -0.54 -17.53
CA HIS A 127 0.36 0.06 -17.30
C HIS A 127 -0.18 -0.26 -15.89
N PRO A 128 0.35 0.37 -14.84
CA PRO A 128 -0.20 0.24 -13.49
C PRO A 128 -1.56 0.93 -13.40
N VAL A 129 -2.57 0.18 -12.99
CA VAL A 129 -3.95 0.65 -12.80
C VAL A 129 -4.49 0.03 -11.52
N VAL A 130 -5.23 0.82 -10.73
CA VAL A 130 -5.83 0.36 -9.48
C VAL A 130 -6.56 -0.99 -9.66
N GLY A 131 -6.22 -1.95 -8.80
CA GLY A 131 -6.76 -3.32 -8.81
C GLY A 131 -6.01 -4.33 -9.70
N ASN A 132 -5.02 -3.91 -10.49
CA ASN A 132 -4.14 -4.83 -11.21
C ASN A 132 -2.83 -5.12 -10.46
N TYR A 133 -2.10 -6.14 -10.91
CA TYR A 133 -0.85 -6.58 -10.27
C TYR A 133 0.23 -5.49 -10.25
N ALA A 134 0.40 -4.74 -11.34
CA ALA A 134 1.44 -3.71 -11.43
C ALA A 134 1.24 -2.59 -10.39
N PHE A 135 0.01 -2.12 -10.19
CA PHE A 135 -0.30 -1.16 -9.14
C PHE A 135 -0.08 -1.76 -7.75
N TYR A 136 -0.60 -2.97 -7.50
CA TYR A 136 -0.40 -3.70 -6.25
C TYR A 136 1.08 -3.82 -5.87
N SER A 137 1.92 -4.24 -6.82
CA SER A 137 3.36 -4.38 -6.60
C SER A 137 4.05 -3.05 -6.36
N ILE A 138 3.66 -1.96 -7.02
CA ILE A 138 4.20 -0.62 -6.70
C ILE A 138 3.90 -0.23 -5.25
N VAL A 139 2.67 -0.48 -4.77
CA VAL A 139 2.31 -0.20 -3.38
C VAL A 139 3.11 -1.08 -2.41
N HIS A 140 3.25 -2.37 -2.73
CA HIS A 140 4.03 -3.34 -1.95
C HIS A 140 5.49 -2.91 -1.79
N GLU A 141 6.16 -2.56 -2.89
CA GLU A 141 7.56 -2.14 -2.85
C GLU A 141 7.78 -0.81 -2.12
N ILE A 142 6.81 0.10 -2.17
CA ILE A 142 6.83 1.32 -1.35
C ILE A 142 6.72 0.96 0.14
N GLY A 143 5.93 -0.05 0.50
CA GLY A 143 5.85 -0.58 1.87
C GLY A 143 7.22 -1.01 2.39
N HIS A 144 7.95 -1.83 1.62
CA HIS A 144 9.33 -2.20 1.93
C HIS A 144 10.26 -0.99 2.06
N ALA A 145 10.21 -0.05 1.10
CA ALA A 145 11.04 1.15 1.13
C ALA A 145 10.76 2.08 2.33
N LEU A 146 9.62 1.91 3.01
CA LEU A 146 9.26 2.60 4.25
C LEU A 146 9.56 1.81 5.53
N GLY A 147 9.93 0.53 5.42
CA GLY A 147 10.30 -0.31 6.55
C GLY A 147 9.35 -1.47 6.86
N LEU A 148 8.40 -1.80 5.98
CA LEU A 148 7.50 -2.94 6.19
C LEU A 148 8.10 -4.22 5.60
N LYS A 149 8.14 -5.32 6.36
CA LYS A 149 8.54 -6.65 5.85
C LYS A 149 7.34 -7.45 5.35
N HIS A 150 7.59 -8.63 4.78
CA HIS A 150 6.47 -9.48 4.41
C HIS A 150 5.73 -10.02 5.63
N GLY A 151 4.39 -10.06 5.53
CA GLY A 151 3.52 -10.48 6.64
C GLY A 151 3.63 -11.95 7.02
N HIS A 152 3.98 -12.83 6.06
CA HIS A 152 4.10 -14.28 6.28
C HIS A 152 5.51 -14.72 6.74
N GLU A 153 6.49 -13.82 6.68
CA GLU A 153 7.86 -14.13 7.11
C GLU A 153 7.95 -14.15 8.65
N THR A 154 8.74 -15.07 9.20
CA THR A 154 8.83 -15.29 10.66
C THR A 154 10.05 -14.63 11.31
N ASP A 155 10.83 -13.87 10.54
CA ASP A 155 11.98 -13.11 11.02
C ASP A 155 11.56 -11.83 11.79
N SER A 156 12.55 -11.16 12.40
CA SER A 156 12.37 -9.97 13.26
C SER A 156 11.38 -10.17 14.42
N PHE A 157 10.08 -9.89 14.22
CA PHE A 157 9.02 -9.97 15.23
C PHE A 157 7.96 -11.05 14.94
N GLY A 158 8.29 -12.01 14.07
CA GLY A 158 7.40 -13.09 13.68
C GLY A 158 6.49 -12.72 12.49
N ALA A 159 5.58 -13.62 12.16
CA ALA A 159 4.58 -13.41 11.10
C ALA A 159 3.30 -12.79 11.68
N MET A 160 2.45 -12.26 10.79
CA MET A 160 1.07 -11.93 11.12
C MET A 160 0.32 -13.15 11.65
N THR A 161 -0.78 -12.93 12.36
CA THR A 161 -1.62 -14.04 12.82
C THR A 161 -2.26 -14.75 11.62
N TYR A 162 -2.46 -16.05 11.73
CA TYR A 162 -2.95 -16.88 10.62
C TYR A 162 -4.25 -16.36 9.99
N ASP A 163 -5.21 -15.90 10.79
CA ASP A 163 -6.50 -15.42 10.31
C ASP A 163 -6.41 -14.07 9.58
N HIS A 164 -5.30 -13.35 9.75
CA HIS A 164 -5.05 -12.04 9.14
C HIS A 164 -3.88 -12.03 8.15
N ASP A 165 -3.17 -13.14 7.98
CA ASP A 165 -2.12 -13.28 6.98
C ASP A 165 -2.74 -13.55 5.60
N SER A 166 -3.35 -12.50 5.04
CA SER A 166 -3.77 -12.50 3.63
C SER A 166 -3.88 -11.09 3.05
N SER A 167 -3.98 -10.99 1.71
CA SER A 167 -4.21 -9.74 0.98
C SER A 167 -5.51 -9.03 1.37
N GLU A 168 -6.42 -9.67 2.10
CA GLU A 168 -7.60 -9.01 2.70
C GLU A 168 -7.19 -8.02 3.80
N TYR A 169 -5.99 -8.15 4.37
CA TYR A 169 -5.54 -7.41 5.54
C TYR A 169 -4.22 -6.65 5.32
N SER A 170 -3.33 -7.14 4.45
CA SER A 170 -2.10 -6.45 4.10
C SER A 170 -1.64 -6.77 2.66
N LEU A 171 -1.19 -5.77 1.92
CA LEU A 171 -0.52 -5.98 0.63
C LEU A 171 0.85 -6.63 0.81
N MET A 172 1.45 -6.56 2.00
CA MET A 172 2.81 -7.05 2.26
C MET A 172 2.92 -8.57 2.37
N THR A 173 1.82 -9.31 2.31
CA THR A 173 1.90 -10.78 2.28
C THR A 173 1.66 -11.35 0.89
N TYR A 174 2.38 -12.42 0.57
CA TYR A 174 2.12 -13.25 -0.60
C TYR A 174 0.89 -14.14 -0.42
N ASN A 175 0.36 -14.25 0.80
CA ASN A 175 -0.88 -14.97 1.01
C ASN A 175 -2.07 -14.23 0.38
N SER A 176 -2.59 -14.73 -0.74
CA SER A 176 -3.73 -14.07 -1.41
C SER A 176 -5.06 -14.32 -0.70
N TYR A 177 -5.10 -15.38 0.11
CA TYR A 177 -6.18 -15.73 1.01
C TYR A 177 -5.58 -16.51 2.19
N VAL A 178 -6.31 -16.58 3.30
CA VAL A 178 -5.88 -17.29 4.51
C VAL A 178 -5.56 -18.77 4.20
N GLY A 179 -4.34 -19.19 4.52
CA GLY A 179 -3.88 -20.56 4.32
C GLY A 179 -3.39 -20.89 2.91
N SER A 180 -3.08 -19.89 2.06
CA SER A 180 -2.34 -20.13 0.82
C SER A 180 -0.88 -20.53 1.10
N ASP A 181 -0.11 -20.91 0.07
CA ASP A 181 1.25 -21.43 0.23
C ASP A 181 2.31 -20.35 0.56
N GLY A 182 1.94 -19.08 0.48
CA GLY A 182 2.83 -17.95 0.76
C GLY A 182 3.98 -17.79 -0.22
N MET A 183 3.96 -18.48 -1.37
CA MET A 183 5.08 -18.44 -2.33
C MET A 183 5.02 -17.21 -3.23
N TYR A 184 3.83 -16.83 -3.69
CA TYR A 184 3.58 -15.63 -4.47
C TYR A 184 2.14 -15.14 -4.26
N ALA A 185 1.91 -13.85 -4.42
CA ALA A 185 0.57 -13.29 -4.49
C ALA A 185 -0.11 -13.63 -5.84
N TYR A 186 -1.18 -14.43 -5.79
CA TYR A 186 -1.99 -14.86 -6.92
C TYR A 186 -3.44 -14.36 -6.79
N ASN A 187 -3.83 -13.48 -7.70
CA ASN A 187 -5.23 -13.15 -7.98
C ASN A 187 -5.46 -13.22 -9.49
N GLU A 188 -6.72 -13.22 -9.94
CA GLU A 188 -6.97 -12.91 -11.35
C GLU A 188 -6.44 -11.51 -11.70
N ALA A 189 -6.22 -11.25 -12.99
CA ALA A 189 -5.49 -10.07 -13.49
C ALA A 189 -5.87 -8.72 -12.84
N ASN A 190 -7.15 -8.51 -12.54
CA ASN A 190 -7.70 -7.27 -11.97
C ASN A 190 -8.37 -7.53 -10.60
N GLY A 191 -7.85 -8.51 -9.86
CA GLY A 191 -8.41 -8.97 -8.59
C GLY A 191 -7.68 -8.49 -7.35
N PHE A 192 -6.69 -7.62 -7.49
CA PHE A 192 -5.82 -7.19 -6.39
C PHE A 192 -6.46 -6.07 -5.56
N PRO A 193 -5.98 -5.86 -4.31
CA PRO A 193 -6.34 -4.70 -3.50
C PRO A 193 -6.19 -3.37 -4.25
N GLN A 194 -7.11 -2.44 -3.98
CA GLN A 194 -7.25 -1.16 -4.67
C GLN A 194 -6.76 0.03 -3.83
N SER A 195 -6.41 -0.22 -2.57
CA SER A 195 -5.91 0.76 -1.60
C SER A 195 -4.91 0.08 -0.67
N LEU A 196 -4.30 0.84 0.25
CA LEU A 196 -3.73 0.27 1.48
C LEU A 196 -4.80 -0.56 2.20
N MET A 197 -4.43 -1.71 2.75
CA MET A 197 -5.31 -2.53 3.59
C MET A 197 -5.09 -2.23 5.07
N MET A 198 -5.91 -2.83 5.93
CA MET A 198 -5.99 -2.50 7.36
C MET A 198 -4.63 -2.42 8.06
N TYR A 199 -3.74 -3.39 7.86
CA TYR A 199 -2.43 -3.39 8.51
C TYR A 199 -1.34 -2.63 7.73
N ASP A 200 -1.55 -2.35 6.44
CA ASP A 200 -0.72 -1.40 5.69
C ASP A 200 -1.00 0.06 6.09
N ILE A 201 -2.12 0.32 6.76
CA ILE A 201 -2.40 1.58 7.44
C ILE A 201 -1.83 1.55 8.86
N ALA A 202 -2.15 0.51 9.64
CA ALA A 202 -1.77 0.44 11.05
C ALA A 202 -0.25 0.44 11.27
N ALA A 203 0.53 -0.25 10.43
CA ALA A 203 1.97 -0.34 10.61
C ALA A 203 2.70 0.99 10.33
N PRO A 204 2.45 1.73 9.23
CA PRO A 204 2.95 3.10 9.08
C PRO A 204 2.47 4.06 10.17
N GLN A 205 1.22 3.94 10.64
CA GLN A 205 0.73 4.73 11.78
C GLN A 205 1.50 4.44 13.07
N TYR A 206 1.87 3.19 13.32
CA TYR A 206 2.73 2.84 14.44
C TYR A 206 4.14 3.44 14.29
N MET A 207 4.71 3.38 13.09
CA MET A 207 6.06 3.90 12.82
C MET A 207 6.16 5.43 12.85
N TYR A 208 5.17 6.13 12.30
CA TYR A 208 5.24 7.58 12.03
C TYR A 208 4.16 8.39 12.76
N GLY A 209 3.19 7.75 13.42
CA GLY A 209 2.01 8.39 14.02
C GLY A 209 0.84 8.46 13.04
N ALA A 210 -0.39 8.36 13.54
CA ALA A 210 -1.59 8.47 12.71
C ALA A 210 -1.92 9.91 12.34
N ASN A 211 -2.41 10.10 11.11
CA ASN A 211 -2.85 11.39 10.60
C ASN A 211 -4.38 11.52 10.71
N TYR A 212 -4.84 12.16 11.78
CA TYR A 212 -6.27 12.42 12.04
C TYR A 212 -6.79 13.71 11.39
N SER A 213 -6.00 14.39 10.56
CA SER A 213 -6.42 15.63 9.91
C SER A 213 -7.17 15.43 8.59
N VAL A 214 -7.06 14.24 8.00
CA VAL A 214 -7.70 13.88 6.73
C VAL A 214 -9.10 13.36 7.01
N ASN A 215 -10.11 13.87 6.28
CA ASN A 215 -11.51 13.47 6.46
C ASN A 215 -11.90 13.51 7.95
N ALA A 216 -11.67 14.65 8.60
CA ALA A 216 -11.85 14.81 10.05
C ALA A 216 -13.21 15.45 10.40
N GLY A 217 -14.17 15.42 9.47
CA GLY A 217 -15.51 15.94 9.63
C GLY A 217 -16.54 14.88 9.29
N ASP A 218 -17.81 15.25 9.23
CA ASP A 218 -18.86 14.29 8.86
C ASP A 218 -18.79 14.00 7.36
N ASN A 219 -18.28 12.83 6.97
CA ASN A 219 -18.04 12.48 5.57
C ASN A 219 -19.06 11.45 5.06
N VAL A 220 -19.46 11.58 3.78
CA VAL A 220 -20.31 10.60 3.09
C VAL A 220 -19.49 9.84 2.06
N TYR A 221 -19.33 8.54 2.31
CA TYR A 221 -18.64 7.58 1.46
C TYR A 221 -19.64 6.86 0.56
N GLN A 222 -19.41 6.90 -0.73
CA GLN A 222 -20.29 6.29 -1.75
C GLN A 222 -19.45 5.52 -2.76
N TRP A 223 -20.04 4.47 -3.33
CA TRP A 223 -19.42 3.71 -4.42
C TRP A 223 -20.35 3.63 -5.62
N SER A 224 -19.78 3.81 -6.81
CA SER A 224 -20.52 3.59 -8.06
C SER A 224 -20.79 2.09 -8.25
N PRO A 225 -22.06 1.66 -8.39
CA PRO A 225 -22.40 0.26 -8.64
C PRO A 225 -22.01 -0.21 -10.06
N ASP A 226 -21.70 0.71 -10.97
CA ASP A 226 -21.31 0.40 -12.36
C ASP A 226 -19.79 0.28 -12.53
N THR A 227 -19.02 1.02 -11.73
CA THR A 227 -17.58 1.17 -11.92
C THR A 227 -16.74 0.80 -10.69
N GLY A 228 -17.34 0.69 -9.50
CA GLY A 228 -16.63 0.49 -8.24
C GLY A 228 -15.86 1.72 -7.74
N GLN A 229 -15.97 2.86 -8.41
CA GLN A 229 -15.32 4.11 -8.02
C GLN A 229 -15.83 4.59 -6.65
N LEU A 230 -14.91 4.84 -5.72
CA LEU A 230 -15.19 5.53 -4.46
C LEU A 230 -15.39 7.03 -4.72
N SER A 231 -16.35 7.63 -4.02
CA SER A 231 -16.46 9.07 -3.85
C SER A 231 -16.66 9.44 -2.38
N ILE A 232 -16.03 10.54 -1.95
CA ILE A 232 -16.19 11.12 -0.62
C ILE A 232 -16.78 12.52 -0.81
N ASP A 233 -17.97 12.76 -0.25
CA ASP A 233 -18.72 14.00 -0.40
C ASP A 233 -18.91 14.44 -1.86
N GLY A 234 -19.15 13.45 -2.74
CA GLY A 234 -19.32 13.65 -4.17
C GLY A 234 -18.02 13.82 -4.97
N ASN A 235 -16.85 13.84 -4.32
CA ASN A 235 -15.56 13.89 -5.01
C ASN A 235 -15.08 12.47 -5.33
N GLY A 236 -15.05 12.12 -6.62
CA GLY A 236 -14.64 10.80 -7.10
C GLY A 236 -13.13 10.58 -7.07
N PHE A 237 -12.71 9.38 -6.66
CA PHE A 237 -11.33 8.90 -6.67
C PHE A 237 -11.04 8.11 -7.96
N TYR A 238 -9.98 7.31 -7.98
CA TYR A 238 -9.66 6.46 -9.13
C TYR A 238 -10.75 5.44 -9.42
N VAL A 239 -11.00 5.20 -10.70
CA VAL A 239 -11.86 4.10 -11.17
C VAL A 239 -11.01 2.82 -11.20
N PRO A 240 -11.38 1.75 -10.47
CA PRO A 240 -10.64 0.50 -10.52
C PRO A 240 -10.75 -0.16 -11.89
N SER A 241 -9.75 -0.96 -12.24
CA SER A 241 -9.68 -1.71 -13.52
C SER A 241 -10.83 -2.71 -13.73
N GLN A 242 -11.57 -3.04 -12.68
CA GLN A 242 -12.81 -3.80 -12.70
C GLN A 242 -13.76 -3.22 -11.67
N ASN A 243 -15.07 -3.31 -11.94
CA ASN A 243 -16.11 -2.98 -10.98
C ASN A 243 -16.10 -3.98 -9.81
N ARG A 244 -15.27 -3.68 -8.82
CA ARG A 244 -15.04 -4.43 -7.58
C ARG A 244 -14.72 -3.44 -6.50
N LEU A 245 -15.13 -3.75 -5.27
CA LEU A 245 -14.68 -3.08 -4.07
C LEU A 245 -13.73 -4.01 -3.31
N PHE A 246 -12.43 -3.72 -3.37
CA PHE A 246 -11.43 -4.42 -2.57
C PHE A 246 -10.46 -3.40 -1.99
N MET A 247 -10.89 -2.71 -0.93
CA MET A 247 -10.19 -1.56 -0.39
C MET A 247 -10.52 -1.36 1.09
N THR A 248 -9.66 -0.63 1.80
CA THR A 248 -9.91 -0.10 3.14
C THR A 248 -10.04 1.43 3.06
N VAL A 249 -10.95 1.99 3.84
CA VAL A 249 -11.15 3.44 3.99
C VAL A 249 -10.46 3.89 5.28
N TRP A 250 -9.77 5.02 5.23
CA TRP A 250 -9.28 5.74 6.41
C TRP A 250 -10.04 7.05 6.56
N ASP A 251 -10.41 7.36 7.79
CA ASP A 251 -11.11 8.57 8.20
C ASP A 251 -10.46 9.11 9.49
N GLY A 252 -10.33 10.44 9.58
CA GLY A 252 -9.65 11.12 10.69
C GLY A 252 -10.56 11.41 11.89
N GLY A 253 -11.86 11.19 11.75
CA GLY A 253 -12.90 11.33 12.76
C GLY A 253 -14.09 12.14 12.22
N GLY A 254 -15.23 12.06 12.91
CA GLY A 254 -16.46 12.71 12.46
C GLY A 254 -17.67 11.83 12.71
N HIS A 255 -18.81 12.19 12.14
CA HIS A 255 -19.98 11.32 12.02
C HIS A 255 -20.22 10.87 10.58
N ASP A 256 -19.55 9.78 10.20
CA ASP A 256 -19.50 9.35 8.81
C ASP A 256 -20.67 8.47 8.39
N THR A 257 -20.96 8.50 7.09
CA THR A 257 -21.99 7.69 6.46
C THR A 257 -21.41 6.88 5.31
N TYR A 258 -21.55 5.56 5.39
CA TYR A 258 -21.32 4.65 4.27
C TYR A 258 -22.64 4.47 3.49
N ASP A 259 -22.81 5.23 2.42
CA ASP A 259 -24.03 5.25 1.62
C ASP A 259 -23.98 4.27 0.44
N PHE A 260 -24.72 3.17 0.61
CA PHE A 260 -24.90 2.14 -0.41
C PHE A 260 -26.28 2.21 -1.09
N SER A 261 -27.01 3.32 -0.99
CA SER A 261 -28.37 3.45 -1.54
C SER A 261 -28.47 3.20 -3.06
N ASN A 262 -27.37 3.35 -3.79
CA ASN A 262 -27.28 3.07 -5.23
C ASN A 262 -27.14 1.58 -5.56
N TYR A 263 -26.89 0.70 -4.58
CA TYR A 263 -26.79 -0.74 -4.80
C TYR A 263 -28.18 -1.38 -4.77
N GLY A 264 -28.58 -2.00 -5.89
CA GLY A 264 -29.83 -2.78 -6.00
C GLY A 264 -29.69 -4.25 -5.60
N THR A 265 -28.49 -4.70 -5.19
CA THR A 265 -28.19 -6.07 -4.79
C THR A 265 -28.24 -6.23 -3.27
N ASP A 266 -28.42 -7.46 -2.79
CA ASP A 266 -28.31 -7.76 -1.37
C ASP A 266 -26.89 -7.46 -0.87
N LEU A 267 -26.78 -6.59 0.13
CA LEU A 267 -25.53 -6.28 0.82
C LEU A 267 -25.59 -6.79 2.26
N SER A 268 -24.47 -7.28 2.74
CA SER A 268 -24.19 -7.38 4.17
C SER A 268 -23.24 -6.26 4.51
N ILE A 269 -23.49 -5.55 5.60
CA ILE A 269 -22.69 -4.41 6.04
C ILE A 269 -22.46 -4.62 7.53
N ASP A 270 -21.21 -4.90 7.92
CA ASP A 270 -20.85 -5.09 9.34
C ASP A 270 -20.20 -3.84 9.91
N LEU A 271 -21.06 -3.03 10.50
CA LEU A 271 -20.71 -1.84 11.25
C LEU A 271 -20.19 -2.16 12.68
N SER A 272 -19.19 -3.02 12.87
CA SER A 272 -18.62 -3.28 14.21
C SER A 272 -17.11 -3.00 14.32
N PRO A 273 -16.62 -2.44 15.45
CA PRO A 273 -15.22 -2.04 15.54
C PRO A 273 -14.29 -3.23 15.47
N ARG A 274 -13.27 -3.14 14.60
CA ARG A 274 -12.25 -4.16 14.40
C ARG A 274 -10.88 -3.47 14.41
N GLY A 275 -10.42 -3.07 15.60
CA GLY A 275 -9.18 -2.33 15.82
C GLY A 275 -8.61 -2.50 17.24
N MET A 276 -7.31 -2.23 17.39
CA MET A 276 -6.51 -2.45 18.60
C MET A 276 -6.91 -1.52 19.76
N ASP A 277 -6.99 -2.08 20.97
CA ASP A 277 -7.04 -1.35 22.26
C ASP A 277 -8.08 -0.24 22.39
N GLY A 278 -9.36 -0.56 22.18
CA GLY A 278 -10.48 0.30 22.62
C GLY A 278 -10.56 1.68 21.98
N ASP A 279 -9.67 1.98 21.02
CA ASP A 279 -9.68 3.16 20.18
C ASP A 279 -10.10 2.68 18.79
N LEU A 280 -11.29 3.14 18.42
CA LEU A 280 -12.13 2.58 17.39
C LEU A 280 -11.49 2.75 16.01
N ARG A 281 -11.21 1.65 15.31
CA ARG A 281 -10.61 1.69 13.96
C ARG A 281 -11.37 0.77 13.02
N TRP A 282 -11.64 1.32 11.84
CA TRP A 282 -12.65 0.86 10.92
C TRP A 282 -12.00 0.34 9.64
N SER A 283 -12.32 -0.89 9.27
CA SER A 283 -11.96 -1.45 7.97
C SER A 283 -13.22 -1.71 7.17
N VAL A 284 -13.17 -1.36 5.90
CA VAL A 284 -14.04 -2.01 4.92
C VAL A 284 -13.33 -3.32 4.54
N GLY A 285 -13.67 -4.41 5.22
CA GLY A 285 -13.28 -5.76 4.80
C GLY A 285 -14.11 -6.17 3.57
N PRO A 286 -13.60 -7.09 2.73
CA PRO A 286 -14.02 -7.26 1.33
C PRO A 286 -15.55 -7.32 1.20
N ALA A 287 -16.11 -6.42 0.41
CA ALA A 287 -17.38 -6.71 -0.24
C ALA A 287 -17.14 -7.88 -1.19
N ARG A 288 -17.44 -9.10 -0.76
CA ARG A 288 -17.41 -10.26 -1.65
C ARG A 288 -18.59 -10.17 -2.62
N CYS A 289 -18.46 -9.33 -3.65
CA CYS A 289 -19.25 -9.46 -4.87
C CYS A 289 -18.64 -10.58 -5.75
N ARG A 290 -18.76 -11.84 -5.32
CA ARG A 290 -18.61 -13.00 -6.20
C ARG A 290 -19.68 -14.06 -5.89
N PRO A 291 -20.32 -14.66 -6.91
CA PRO A 291 -21.34 -15.68 -6.72
C PRO A 291 -20.68 -17.02 -6.39
N LEU A 292 -20.59 -17.35 -5.10
CA LEU A 292 -20.38 -18.73 -4.64
C LEU A 292 -21.33 -19.01 -3.47
N ARG A 293 -22.45 -19.65 -3.79
CA ARG A 293 -23.44 -20.22 -2.84
C ARG A 293 -23.92 -19.26 -1.74
N GLY A 294 -24.67 -18.22 -2.13
CA GLY A 294 -25.88 -17.84 -1.40
C GLY A 294 -25.78 -16.96 -0.14
N ARG A 295 -24.64 -16.38 0.24
CA ARG A 295 -24.58 -15.25 1.19
C ARG A 295 -23.42 -14.33 0.84
N GLN A 296 -23.69 -13.05 0.62
CA GLN A 296 -22.70 -12.00 0.37
C GLN A 296 -22.43 -11.26 1.69
N TYR A 297 -21.15 -11.08 2.03
CA TYR A 297 -20.66 -10.36 3.21
C TYR A 297 -19.85 -9.14 2.73
N CYS A 298 -20.21 -7.93 3.15
CA CYS A 298 -19.31 -6.77 3.20
C CYS A 298 -19.17 -6.39 4.68
N GLN A 299 -17.95 -6.08 5.09
CA GLN A 299 -17.67 -5.55 6.42
C GLN A 299 -17.39 -4.06 6.22
N CYS A 300 -18.10 -3.16 6.90
CA CYS A 300 -17.82 -1.72 6.91
C CYS A 300 -18.17 -1.24 8.29
N ALA A 301 -17.22 -0.67 9.04
CA ALA A 301 -17.29 -0.47 10.49
C ALA A 301 -17.48 1.04 10.92
N PRO A 302 -18.26 1.41 11.98
CA PRO A 302 -18.87 2.73 12.23
C PRO A 302 -17.99 3.67 13.04
N LEU A 303 -18.37 4.16 14.24
CA LEU A 303 -17.76 5.27 14.98
C LEU A 303 -17.59 4.99 16.47
#